data_AF-A0A6J1WS74-F1
#
_entry.id   AF-A0A6J1WS74-F1
#
_cell.length_a   1.000
_cell.length_b   1.000
_cell.length_c   1.000
_cell.angle_alpha   90.00
_cell.angle_beta   90.00
_cell.angle_gamma   90.00
#
_symmetry.space_group_name_H-M   'P 1'
#
loop_
_entity.id
_entity.type
_entity.pdbx_description
1 polymer ?
#
loop_
_entity_poly.entity_id
_entity_poly.type
_entity_poly.pdbx_seq_one_letter_code
_entity_poly.pdbx_strand_id
1 'polypeptide(L)'
;IVKEGLQQLRSHEDQLLPLVHRSWAPLVATFAAQDIPCLTQALQLFLTLAELSKDFILSRAVKEVLPNIYKNLHKSSSESYLKDAGSAYRNSQAYSLQAATLAALPRLAVNLGLHDEHLDEAMNCVDVYLSKKQPKPLQ
;
A
#
# COMPACT_ATOMS: atom_id res chain seq x y z
N ILE A 1 8.47 -1.98 16.67
CA ILE A 1 7.65 -2.37 17.84
C ILE A 1 6.30 -2.97 17.44
N VAL A 2 5.33 -2.22 16.87
CA VAL A 2 3.99 -2.80 16.57
C VAL A 2 4.04 -3.92 15.52
N LYS A 3 4.78 -3.73 14.43
CA LYS A 3 4.97 -4.75 13.37
C LYS A 3 5.57 -6.05 13.90
N GLU A 4 6.66 -5.94 14.68
CA GLU A 4 7.37 -7.10 15.23
C GLU A 4 6.52 -7.85 16.26
N GLY A 5 5.74 -7.14 17.09
CA GLY A 5 4.82 -7.75 18.04
C GLY A 5 3.67 -8.51 17.37
N LEU A 6 3.13 -7.98 16.26
CA LEU A 6 2.05 -8.64 15.50
C LEU A 6 2.50 -9.95 14.86
N GLN A 7 3.73 -10.03 14.35
CA GLN A 7 4.25 -11.24 13.71
C GLN A 7 4.34 -12.45 14.67
N GLN A 8 4.56 -12.21 15.97
CA GLN A 8 4.61 -13.28 16.98
C GLN A 8 3.22 -13.87 17.31
N LEU A 9 2.15 -13.16 16.95
CA LEU A 9 0.77 -13.54 17.26
C LEU A 9 0.07 -14.29 16.13
N ARG A 10 0.80 -14.69 15.08
CA ARG A 10 0.23 -15.38 13.91
C ARG A 10 -0.59 -16.64 14.26
N SER A 11 -0.23 -17.33 15.34
CA SER A 11 -0.93 -18.54 15.82
C SER A 11 -1.93 -18.29 16.95
N HIS A 12 -2.12 -17.03 17.36
CA HIS A 12 -2.93 -16.61 18.51
C HIS A 12 -4.01 -15.61 18.07
N GLU A 13 -4.98 -16.10 17.31
CA GLU A 13 -6.01 -15.28 16.65
C GLU A 13 -6.79 -14.39 17.62
N ASP A 14 -7.13 -14.91 18.80
CA ASP A 14 -7.84 -14.18 19.88
C ASP A 14 -7.08 -12.93 20.36
N GLN A 15 -5.76 -12.91 20.21
CA GLN A 15 -4.91 -11.77 20.59
C GLN A 15 -4.61 -10.86 19.39
N LEU A 16 -4.60 -11.42 18.18
CA LEU A 16 -4.34 -10.70 16.94
C LEU A 16 -5.50 -9.76 16.57
N LEU A 17 -6.75 -10.25 16.60
CA LEU A 17 -7.93 -9.49 16.16
C LEU A 17 -8.11 -8.16 16.91
N PRO A 18 -8.02 -8.09 18.26
CA PRO A 18 -8.10 -6.81 18.98
C PRO A 18 -7.03 -5.80 18.54
N LEU A 19 -5.82 -6.26 18.21
CA LEU A 19 -4.73 -5.39 17.76
C LEU A 19 -4.97 -4.88 16.35
N VAL A 20 -5.52 -5.72 15.46
CA VAL A 20 -5.95 -5.32 14.11
C VAL A 20 -7.00 -4.23 14.22
N HIS A 21 -8.02 -4.41 15.06
CA HIS A 21 -9.07 -3.42 15.27
C HIS A 21 -8.54 -2.09 15.82
N ARG A 22 -7.68 -2.13 16.85
CA ARG A 22 -7.07 -0.93 17.45
C ARG A 22 -6.17 -0.18 16.48
N SER A 23 -5.44 -0.90 15.64
CA SER A 23 -4.51 -0.30 14.67
C SER A 23 -5.21 0.29 13.45
N TRP A 24 -6.45 -0.12 13.17
CA TRP A 24 -7.13 0.22 11.92
C TRP A 24 -7.47 1.71 11.77
N ALA A 25 -8.13 2.31 12.75
CA ALA A 25 -8.56 3.71 12.63
C ALA A 25 -7.36 4.68 12.46
N PRO A 26 -6.26 4.56 13.23
CA PRO A 26 -5.04 5.33 12.98
C PRO A 26 -4.44 5.08 11.59
N LEU A 27 -4.49 3.83 11.10
CA LEU A 27 -3.99 3.47 9.78
C LEU A 27 -4.77 4.19 8.67
N VAL A 28 -6.10 4.12 8.70
CA VAL A 28 -6.98 4.80 7.75
C VAL A 28 -6.76 6.31 7.79
N ALA A 29 -6.69 6.91 8.98
CA ALA A 29 -6.41 8.33 9.14
C ALA A 29 -5.06 8.74 8.53
N THR A 30 -4.04 7.90 8.65
CA THR A 30 -2.71 8.14 8.05
C THR A 30 -2.79 8.13 6.53
N PHE A 31 -3.49 7.15 5.95
CA PHE A 31 -3.72 7.10 4.50
C PHE A 31 -4.54 8.28 3.99
N ALA A 32 -5.49 8.80 4.77
CA ALA A 32 -6.25 9.99 4.41
C ALA A 32 -5.42 11.29 4.49
N ALA A 33 -4.54 11.42 5.49
CA ALA A 33 -3.72 12.61 5.71
C ALA A 33 -2.61 12.82 4.66
N GLN A 34 -2.18 11.73 4.00
CA GLN A 34 -1.21 11.76 2.90
C GLN A 34 0.18 12.33 3.25
N ASP A 35 0.60 12.25 4.52
CA ASP A 35 1.95 12.62 4.94
C ASP A 35 2.98 11.52 4.62
N ILE A 36 3.97 11.83 3.78
CA ILE A 36 4.85 10.84 3.12
C ILE A 36 5.60 9.92 4.11
N PRO A 37 6.27 10.43 5.16
CA PRO A 37 6.98 9.57 6.10
C PRO A 37 6.03 8.64 6.85
N CYS A 38 4.86 9.15 7.25
CA CYS A 38 3.83 8.38 7.93
C CYS A 38 3.22 7.31 7.00
N LEU A 39 2.99 7.64 5.73
CA LEU A 39 2.48 6.70 4.71
C LEU A 39 3.41 5.50 4.51
N THR A 40 4.73 5.71 4.53
CA THR A 40 5.69 4.61 4.38
C THR A 40 5.56 3.59 5.51
N GLN A 41 5.42 4.06 6.76
CA GLN A 41 5.23 3.18 7.91
C GLN A 41 3.83 2.56 7.93
N ALA A 42 2.81 3.32 7.55
CA ALA A 42 1.44 2.83 7.40
C ALA A 42 1.36 1.71 6.36
N LEU A 43 2.03 1.84 5.21
CA LEU A 43 2.09 0.79 4.19
C LEU A 43 2.72 -0.51 4.73
N GLN A 44 3.80 -0.40 5.50
CA GLN A 44 4.44 -1.56 6.12
C GLN A 44 3.56 -2.23 7.18
N LEU A 45 2.85 -1.45 7.98
CA LEU A 45 1.87 -1.96 8.93
C LEU A 45 0.71 -2.64 8.19
N PHE A 46 0.17 -2.01 7.15
CA PHE A 46 -0.94 -2.56 6.38
C PHE A 46 -0.58 -3.89 5.70
N LEU A 47 0.60 -3.99 5.09
CA LEU A 47 1.13 -5.25 4.56
C LEU A 47 1.18 -6.35 5.63
N THR A 48 1.60 -6.00 6.84
CA THR A 48 1.69 -6.95 7.96
C THR A 48 0.28 -7.39 8.41
N LEU A 49 -0.66 -6.45 8.51
CA LEU A 49 -2.05 -6.77 8.84
C LEU A 49 -2.70 -7.65 7.76
N ALA A 50 -2.47 -7.35 6.48
CA ALA A 50 -2.96 -8.17 5.37
C ALA A 50 -2.37 -9.58 5.41
N GLU A 51 -1.07 -9.73 5.70
CA GLU A 51 -0.42 -11.04 5.80
C GLU A 51 -0.99 -11.89 6.95
N LEU A 52 -1.29 -11.25 8.09
CA LEU A 52 -1.72 -11.95 9.31
C LEU A 52 -3.24 -12.20 9.33
N SER A 53 -4.03 -11.26 8.83
CA SER A 53 -5.50 -11.30 8.90
C SER A 53 -6.17 -11.68 7.59
N LYS A 54 -5.43 -11.69 6.48
CA LYS A 54 -5.90 -12.12 5.15
C LYS A 54 -7.23 -11.46 4.73
N ASP A 55 -8.23 -12.28 4.43
CA ASP A 55 -9.58 -11.91 4.01
C ASP A 55 -10.42 -11.26 5.11
N PHE A 56 -10.07 -11.46 6.40
CA PHE A 56 -10.79 -10.84 7.52
C PHE A 56 -10.84 -9.30 7.41
N ILE A 57 -9.80 -8.68 6.88
CA ILE A 57 -9.74 -7.22 6.69
C ILE A 57 -10.11 -6.78 5.28
N LEU A 58 -10.46 -7.69 4.36
CA LEU A 58 -10.68 -7.39 2.93
C LEU A 58 -11.73 -6.29 2.74
N SER A 59 -12.92 -6.46 3.31
CA SER A 59 -14.03 -5.52 3.13
C SER A 59 -13.69 -4.10 3.59
N ARG A 60 -12.94 -3.99 4.69
CA ARG A 60 -12.47 -2.70 5.22
C ARG A 60 -11.34 -2.14 4.38
N ALA A 61 -10.40 -2.99 3.95
CA ALA A 61 -9.27 -2.60 3.11
C ALA A 61 -9.73 -1.97 1.79
N VAL A 62 -10.65 -2.64 1.08
CA VAL A 62 -11.24 -2.17 -0.17
C VAL A 62 -11.99 -0.85 0.02
N LYS A 63 -12.69 -0.68 1.14
CA LYS A 63 -13.49 0.53 1.38
C LYS A 63 -12.68 1.72 1.88
N GLU A 64 -11.68 1.50 2.72
CA GLU A 64 -11.08 2.57 3.54
C GLU A 64 -9.60 2.84 3.21
N VAL A 65 -8.86 1.86 2.68
CA VAL A 65 -7.39 1.96 2.50
C VAL A 65 -6.98 1.92 1.03
N LEU A 66 -7.40 0.89 0.29
CA LEU A 66 -7.01 0.70 -1.11
C LEU A 66 -7.35 1.90 -2.01
N PRO A 67 -8.51 2.58 -1.88
CA PRO A 67 -8.80 3.76 -2.69
C PRO A 67 -7.80 4.90 -2.48
N ASN A 68 -7.28 5.06 -1.27
CA ASN A 68 -6.25 6.06 -0.96
C ASN A 68 -4.89 5.68 -1.57
N ILE A 69 -4.55 4.39 -1.57
CA ILE A 69 -3.36 3.87 -2.26
C ILE A 69 -3.47 4.13 -3.76
N TYR A 70 -4.61 3.80 -4.37
CA TYR A 70 -4.79 3.97 -5.81
C TYR A 70 -4.73 5.43 -6.23
N LYS A 71 -5.41 6.30 -5.48
CA LYS A 71 -5.36 7.75 -5.68
C LYS A 71 -3.94 8.30 -5.57
N ASN A 72 -3.18 7.85 -4.58
CA ASN A 72 -1.78 8.28 -4.40
C ASN A 72 -0.92 7.83 -5.57
N LEU A 73 -1.04 6.57 -6.02
CA LEU A 73 -0.31 6.05 -7.17
C LEU A 73 -0.66 6.78 -8.46
N HIS A 74 -1.93 7.10 -8.72
CA HIS A 74 -2.28 7.91 -9.88
C HIS A 74 -1.66 9.30 -9.82
N LYS A 75 -1.70 9.95 -8.65
CA LYS A 75 -1.07 11.26 -8.45
C LYS A 75 0.45 11.18 -8.69
N SER A 76 1.14 10.24 -8.05
CA SER A 76 2.59 10.06 -8.19
C SER A 76 3.00 9.66 -9.60
N SER A 77 2.14 8.95 -10.36
CA SER A 77 2.40 8.64 -11.77
C SER A 77 2.57 9.91 -12.61
N SER A 78 1.79 10.96 -12.34
CA SER A 78 1.94 12.26 -13.01
C SER A 78 3.22 12.99 -12.61
N GLU A 79 3.63 12.86 -11.34
CA GLU A 79 4.85 13.49 -10.82
C GLU A 79 6.13 12.84 -11.37
N SER A 80 6.10 11.52 -11.56
CA SER A 80 7.21 10.70 -12.08
C SER A 80 7.30 10.68 -13.60
N TYR A 81 6.28 11.15 -14.30
CA TYR A 81 6.24 11.18 -15.76
C TYR A 81 7.39 11.98 -16.36
N LEU A 82 8.15 11.38 -17.28
CA LEU A 82 9.37 11.93 -17.88
C LEU A 82 10.47 12.30 -16.86
N LYS A 83 10.45 11.73 -15.65
CA LYS A 83 11.47 11.92 -14.60
C LYS A 83 12.42 10.73 -14.54
N ASP A 84 13.15 10.51 -15.64
CA ASP A 84 14.09 9.40 -15.80
C ASP A 84 15.41 9.61 -15.04
N ALA A 85 16.47 8.90 -15.46
CA ALA A 85 17.75 8.89 -14.78
C ALA A 85 18.36 10.31 -14.72
N GLY A 86 18.65 10.78 -13.51
CA GLY A 86 19.19 12.13 -13.25
C GLY A 86 18.15 13.14 -12.76
N SER A 87 16.85 12.81 -12.79
CA SER A 87 15.84 13.67 -12.19
C SER A 87 15.98 13.74 -10.67
N ALA A 88 15.90 14.96 -10.10
CA ALA A 88 15.85 15.18 -8.66
C ALA A 88 14.68 14.43 -7.99
N TYR A 89 13.60 14.17 -8.73
CA TYR A 89 12.46 13.39 -8.23
C TYR A 89 12.87 11.98 -7.78
N ARG A 90 13.82 11.32 -8.46
CA ARG A 90 14.28 9.96 -8.10
C ARG A 90 14.93 9.87 -6.72
N ASN A 91 15.40 10.99 -6.18
CA ASN A 91 16.01 11.07 -4.85
C ASN A 91 15.03 11.59 -3.80
N SER A 92 13.75 11.78 -4.15
CA SER A 92 12.73 12.29 -3.25
C SER A 92 12.09 11.18 -2.41
N GLN A 93 11.56 11.55 -1.24
CA GLN A 93 10.76 10.62 -0.43
C GLN A 93 9.47 10.19 -1.15
N ALA A 94 8.91 11.05 -2.01
CA ALA A 94 7.72 10.74 -2.81
C ALA A 94 7.99 9.57 -3.77
N TYR A 95 9.12 9.61 -4.49
CA TYR A 95 9.54 8.50 -5.36
C TYR A 95 9.79 7.21 -4.56
N SER A 96 10.44 7.30 -3.40
CA SER A 96 10.67 6.13 -2.54
C SER A 96 9.36 5.48 -2.07
N LEU A 97 8.39 6.29 -1.63
CA LEU A 97 7.06 5.80 -1.25
C LEU A 97 6.32 5.19 -2.45
N GLN A 98 6.36 5.84 -3.62
CA GLN A 98 5.75 5.37 -4.84
C GLN A 98 6.28 3.98 -5.23
N ALA A 99 7.60 3.82 -5.29
CA ALA A 99 8.25 2.53 -5.59
C ALA A 99 7.89 1.46 -4.55
N ALA A 100 7.91 1.81 -3.25
CA ALA A 100 7.53 0.89 -2.19
C ALA A 100 6.06 0.44 -2.29
N THR A 101 5.17 1.35 -2.70
CA THR A 101 3.73 1.10 -2.86
C THR A 101 3.46 0.17 -4.04
N LEU A 102 4.12 0.41 -5.18
CA LEU A 102 4.05 -0.49 -6.35
C LEU A 102 4.56 -1.89 -6.01
N ALA A 103 5.70 -1.99 -5.32
CA ALA A 103 6.26 -3.28 -4.89
C ALA A 103 5.38 -4.02 -3.87
N ALA A 104 4.59 -3.30 -3.07
CA ALA A 104 3.69 -3.86 -2.08
C ALA A 104 2.40 -4.43 -2.70
N LEU A 105 1.93 -3.86 -3.81
CA LEU A 105 0.61 -4.11 -4.38
C LEU A 105 0.34 -5.58 -4.73
N PRO A 106 1.26 -6.31 -5.40
CA PRO A 106 1.04 -7.73 -5.68
C PRO A 106 0.88 -8.57 -4.41
N ARG A 107 1.66 -8.27 -3.37
CA ARG A 107 1.57 -8.95 -2.07
C ARG A 107 0.25 -8.63 -1.37
N LEU A 108 -0.19 -7.38 -1.43
CA LEU A 108 -1.50 -6.98 -0.89
C LEU A 108 -2.63 -7.70 -1.63
N ALA A 109 -2.55 -7.80 -2.96
CA ALA A 109 -3.55 -8.50 -3.76
C ALA A 109 -3.69 -9.97 -3.34
N VAL A 110 -2.57 -10.67 -3.20
CA VAL A 110 -2.55 -12.07 -2.75
C VAL A 110 -3.02 -12.21 -1.30
N ASN A 111 -2.48 -11.39 -0.39
CA ASN A 111 -2.76 -11.52 1.04
C ASN A 111 -4.23 -11.21 1.37
N LEU A 112 -4.80 -10.17 0.76
CA LEU A 112 -6.20 -9.81 0.94
C LEU A 112 -7.16 -10.73 0.16
N GLY A 113 -6.64 -11.54 -0.78
CA GLY A 113 -7.45 -12.38 -1.65
C GLY A 113 -8.28 -11.55 -2.63
N LEU A 114 -7.70 -10.54 -3.28
CA LEU A 114 -8.42 -9.73 -4.27
C LEU A 114 -8.80 -10.60 -5.48
N HIS A 115 -10.06 -10.48 -5.89
CA HIS A 115 -10.63 -11.13 -7.06
C HIS A 115 -11.62 -10.17 -7.76
N ASP A 116 -12.02 -10.54 -8.98
CA ASP A 116 -13.00 -9.82 -9.80
C ASP A 116 -12.74 -8.31 -9.84
N GLU A 117 -13.76 -7.49 -9.57
CA GLU A 117 -13.71 -6.03 -9.62
C GLU A 117 -12.58 -5.43 -8.77
N HIS A 118 -12.27 -6.01 -7.60
CA HIS A 118 -11.22 -5.48 -6.73
C HIS A 118 -9.82 -5.75 -7.29
N LEU A 119 -9.63 -6.87 -7.97
CA LEU A 119 -8.38 -7.15 -8.67
C LEU A 119 -8.25 -6.27 -9.91
N ASP A 120 -9.34 -6.08 -10.65
CA ASP A 120 -9.38 -5.19 -11.82
C ASP A 120 -9.03 -3.74 -11.44
N GLU A 121 -9.58 -3.22 -10.34
CA GLU A 121 -9.20 -1.90 -9.81
C GLU A 121 -7.71 -1.78 -9.49
N ALA A 122 -7.14 -2.81 -8.85
CA ALA A 122 -5.72 -2.85 -8.53
C ALA A 122 -4.84 -2.86 -9.79
N MET A 123 -5.23 -3.61 -10.83
CA MET A 123 -4.52 -3.65 -12.12
C MET A 123 -4.63 -2.31 -12.86
N ASN A 124 -5.84 -1.76 -12.99
CA ASN A 124 -6.08 -0.47 -13.63
C ASN A 124 -5.30 0.67 -12.97
N CYS A 125 -5.11 0.60 -11.65
CA CYS A 125 -4.31 1.57 -10.92
C CYS A 125 -2.83 1.58 -11.37
N VAL A 126 -2.26 0.40 -11.62
CA VAL A 126 -0.83 0.27 -11.98
C VAL A 126 -0.57 0.38 -13.49
N ASP A 127 -1.59 0.24 -14.34
CA ASP A 127 -1.45 0.32 -15.81
C ASP A 127 -0.78 1.61 -16.29
N VAL A 128 -1.00 2.74 -15.61
CA VAL A 128 -0.37 4.03 -15.94
C VAL A 128 1.16 3.99 -15.86
N TYR A 129 1.71 3.01 -15.14
CA TYR A 129 3.16 2.82 -14.98
C TYR A 129 3.81 2.11 -16.16
N LEU A 130 3.03 1.35 -16.96
CA LEU A 130 3.52 0.62 -18.15
C LEU A 130 3.94 1.53 -19.32
N SER A 131 3.66 2.83 -19.21
CA SER A 131 4.09 3.82 -20.20
C SER A 131 5.61 3.90 -20.29
N LYS A 132 6.15 3.94 -21.52
CA LYS A 132 7.59 4.17 -21.79
C LYS A 132 8.12 5.50 -21.24
N LYS A 133 7.24 6.42 -20.84
CA LYS A 133 7.57 7.72 -20.27
C LYS A 133 7.67 7.68 -18.74
N GLN A 134 7.35 6.54 -18.13
CA GLN A 134 7.56 6.32 -16.71
C GLN A 134 8.99 5.81 -16.47
N PRO A 135 9.59 6.14 -15.31
CA PRO A 135 10.87 5.59 -14.92
C PRO A 135 10.85 4.06 -14.91
N LYS A 136 11.83 3.43 -15.57
CA LYS A 136 11.93 1.96 -15.69
C LYS A 136 11.87 1.22 -14.33
N PRO A 137 12.42 1.72 -13.21
CA PRO A 137 12.31 1.03 -11.93
C PRO A 137 10.90 1.07 -11.29
N LEU A 138 9.95 1.79 -11.87
CA LEU A 138 8.54 1.83 -11.43
C LEU A 138 7.63 0.92 -12.28
N GLN A 139 8.21 0.13 -13.19
CA GLN A 139 7.54 -0.89 -14.02
C GLN A 139 7.88 -2.28 -13.50
#